data_AF-M5P5I9-F1
#
_entry.id   AF-M5P5I9-F1
#
_cell.length_a   1.000
_cell.length_b   1.000
_cell.length_c   1.000
_cell.angle_alpha   90.00
_cell.angle_beta   90.00
_cell.angle_gamma   90.00
#
_symmetry.space_group_name_H-M   'P 1'
#
loop_
_entity.id
_entity.type
_entity.pdbx_description
1 polymer ?
#
loop_
_entity_poly.entity_id
_entity_poly.type
_entity_poly.pdbx_seq_one_letter_code
_entity_poly.pdbx_strand_id
1 'polypeptide(L)'
;MFKRLTVLLIIFLLHAGTIQAQTFTYPCSIVLHPVRDIPNARGAALITKVKKPYTDLPMSPVRERQSVGIYADWMPLPSSFGEYDRYEGFAQIPGEISWRFKMYPVKEDAPSWFGGTPWAGKFDEISLELPANTQVQVRLSDSKTQRLGPAVLQNTLSGCRS
;
A
#
# COMPACT_ATOMS: atom_id res chain seq x y z
N MET A 1 -12.00 -38.16 -40.11
CA MET A 1 -11.61 -36.78 -39.74
C MET A 1 -12.40 -36.19 -38.57
N PHE A 2 -13.68 -36.52 -38.39
CA PHE A 2 -14.53 -35.95 -37.32
C PHE A 2 -14.04 -36.17 -35.86
N LYS A 3 -13.40 -37.32 -35.55
CA LYS A 3 -12.93 -37.64 -34.19
C LYS A 3 -11.78 -36.76 -33.68
N ARG A 4 -10.94 -36.21 -34.57
CA ARG A 4 -9.81 -35.34 -34.16
C ARG A 4 -10.27 -33.91 -33.84
N LEU A 5 -11.37 -33.47 -34.45
CA LEU A 5 -11.94 -32.14 -34.22
C LEU A 5 -12.63 -32.05 -32.85
N THR A 6 -13.24 -33.15 -32.39
CA THR A 6 -13.92 -33.21 -31.09
C THR A 6 -12.93 -33.12 -29.92
N VAL A 7 -11.74 -33.73 -30.04
CA VAL A 7 -10.71 -33.70 -29.00
C VAL A 7 -10.13 -32.30 -28.83
N LEU A 8 -9.96 -31.54 -29.92
CA LEU A 8 -9.46 -30.16 -29.85
C LEU A 8 -10.44 -29.20 -29.15
N LEU A 9 -11.75 -29.41 -29.33
CA LEU A 9 -12.80 -28.57 -28.74
C LEU A 9 -12.89 -28.75 -27.21
N ILE A 10 -12.62 -29.95 -26.70
CA ILE A 10 -12.67 -30.26 -25.26
C ILE A 10 -11.47 -29.63 -24.52
N ILE A 11 -10.32 -29.53 -25.18
CA ILE A 11 -9.10 -28.91 -24.59
C ILE A 11 -9.24 -27.40 -24.48
N PHE A 12 -9.95 -26.75 -25.41
CA PHE A 12 -10.24 -25.31 -25.36
C PHE A 12 -11.20 -24.92 -24.22
N LEU A 13 -12.15 -25.80 -23.87
CA LEU A 13 -13.11 -25.55 -22.79
C LEU A 13 -12.50 -25.68 -21.38
N LEU A 14 -11.37 -26.37 -21.23
CA LEU A 14 -10.68 -26.52 -19.93
C LEU A 14 -9.81 -25.31 -19.54
N HIS A 15 -9.60 -24.35 -20.45
CA HIS A 15 -8.78 -23.16 -20.19
C HIS A 15 -9.59 -21.88 -19.91
N ALA A 16 -10.92 -21.97 -19.84
CA ALA A 16 -11.76 -20.89 -19.33
C ALA A 16 -11.71 -20.86 -17.79
N GLY A 17 -10.51 -20.72 -17.23
CA GLY A 17 -10.33 -20.37 -15.82
C GLY A 17 -10.89 -18.97 -15.63
N THR A 18 -12.07 -18.86 -15.02
CA THR A 18 -12.63 -17.58 -14.59
C THR A 18 -11.67 -16.98 -13.56
N ILE A 19 -10.81 -16.05 -13.97
CA ILE A 19 -10.16 -15.14 -13.04
C ILE A 19 -11.26 -14.20 -12.55
N GLN A 20 -11.97 -14.65 -11.51
CA GLN A 20 -12.93 -13.81 -10.83
C GLN A 20 -12.14 -12.71 -10.13
N ALA A 21 -12.16 -11.51 -10.70
CA ALA A 21 -11.62 -10.32 -10.07
C ALA A 21 -12.33 -10.17 -8.72
N GLN A 22 -11.61 -10.42 -7.62
CA GLN A 22 -12.14 -10.21 -6.28
C GLN A 22 -12.34 -8.70 -6.11
N THR A 23 -13.61 -8.27 -6.04
CA THR A 23 -13.98 -6.87 -5.86
C THR A 23 -13.85 -6.48 -4.41
N PHE A 24 -13.10 -5.41 -4.13
CA PHE A 24 -12.97 -4.84 -2.79
C PHE A 24 -14.19 -4.03 -2.40
N THR A 25 -14.65 -4.18 -1.17
CA THR A 25 -15.52 -3.18 -0.54
C THR A 25 -14.64 -2.13 0.11
N TYR A 26 -14.75 -0.88 -0.35
CA TYR A 26 -14.08 0.26 0.28
C TYR A 26 -15.00 0.87 1.35
N PRO A 27 -14.46 1.34 2.49
CA PRO A 27 -13.05 1.36 2.85
C PRO A 27 -12.53 0.00 3.32
N CYS A 28 -11.23 -0.24 3.15
CA CYS A 28 -10.53 -1.35 3.77
C CYS A 28 -9.42 -0.86 4.71
N SER A 29 -9.18 -1.59 5.79
CA SER A 29 -7.95 -1.45 6.58
C SER A 29 -7.18 -2.75 6.68
N ILE A 30 -5.85 -2.66 6.67
CA ILE A 30 -4.95 -3.79 6.90
C ILE A 30 -3.92 -3.42 7.96
N VAL A 31 -3.53 -4.40 8.76
CA VAL A 31 -2.41 -4.26 9.71
C VAL A 31 -1.10 -4.50 8.95
N LEU A 32 -0.14 -3.61 9.10
CA LEU A 32 1.22 -3.77 8.59
C LEU A 32 2.08 -4.42 9.67
N HIS A 33 2.72 -5.53 9.32
CA HIS A 33 3.55 -6.32 10.22
C HIS A 33 5.03 -6.04 9.96
N PRO A 34 5.89 -6.09 10.98
CA PRO A 34 7.30 -5.84 10.80
C PRO A 34 7.96 -6.99 10.02
N VAL A 35 8.86 -6.62 9.10
CA VAL A 35 9.58 -7.57 8.22
C VAL A 35 10.66 -8.32 9.00
N ARG A 36 11.15 -7.72 10.09
CA ARG A 36 12.12 -8.27 11.04
C ARG A 36 11.57 -8.11 12.44
N ASP A 37 12.22 -8.72 13.43
CA ASP A 37 11.84 -8.53 14.82
C ASP A 37 12.17 -7.09 15.27
N ILE A 38 11.14 -6.25 15.29
CA ILE A 38 11.19 -4.86 15.78
C ILE A 38 10.14 -4.78 16.89
N PRO A 39 10.56 -4.70 18.16
CA PRO A 39 9.64 -4.71 19.28
C PRO A 39 8.56 -3.64 19.13
N ASN A 40 7.30 -4.03 19.39
CA ASN A 40 6.10 -3.20 19.38
C ASN A 40 5.70 -2.54 18.04
N ALA A 41 6.61 -2.45 17.07
CA ALA A 41 6.33 -1.79 15.80
C ALA A 41 5.19 -2.49 15.04
N ARG A 42 4.17 -1.70 14.72
CA ARG A 42 2.98 -2.11 13.97
C ARG A 42 2.50 -0.92 13.14
N GLY A 43 1.82 -1.19 12.04
CA GLY A 43 1.16 -0.14 11.28
C GLY A 43 -0.26 -0.52 10.93
N ALA A 44 -1.01 0.47 10.49
CA ALA A 44 -2.30 0.30 9.84
C ALA A 44 -2.29 1.09 8.54
N ALA A 45 -2.77 0.47 7.47
CA ALA A 45 -3.07 1.19 6.24
C ALA A 45 -4.58 1.26 6.06
N LEU A 46 -5.09 2.46 5.75
CA LEU A 46 -6.47 2.72 5.36
C LEU A 46 -6.52 2.97 3.86
N ILE A 47 -7.28 2.14 3.17
CA ILE A 47 -7.51 2.19 1.74
C ILE A 47 -8.95 2.62 1.53
N THR A 48 -9.15 3.77 0.88
CA THR A 48 -10.47 4.35 0.71
C THR A 48 -10.60 5.10 -0.61
N LYS A 49 -11.83 5.38 -1.00
CA LYS A 49 -12.17 6.29 -2.09
C LYS A 49 -12.31 7.70 -1.55
N VAL A 50 -11.67 8.66 -2.22
CA VAL A 50 -11.78 10.09 -1.92
C VAL A 50 -12.26 10.85 -3.14
N LYS A 51 -12.95 11.95 -2.90
CA LYS A 51 -13.41 12.87 -3.93
C LYS A 51 -12.47 14.07 -3.97
N LYS A 52 -11.71 14.23 -5.06
CA LYS A 52 -10.78 15.37 -5.25
C LYS A 52 -11.20 16.24 -6.44
N PRO A 53 -11.06 17.57 -6.33
CA PRO A 53 -11.15 18.48 -7.48
C PRO A 53 -10.08 18.15 -8.53
N TYR A 54 -10.35 18.40 -9.81
CA TYR A 54 -9.38 18.20 -10.89
C TYR A 54 -8.25 19.24 -10.88
N THR A 55 -8.52 20.43 -10.34
CA THR A 55 -7.61 21.56 -10.21
C THR A 55 -7.90 22.31 -8.90
N ASP A 56 -7.02 23.22 -8.51
CA ASP A 56 -7.20 24.09 -7.32
C ASP A 56 -8.29 25.17 -7.50
N LEU A 57 -9.06 25.10 -8.59
CA LEU A 57 -10.14 26.05 -8.87
C LEU A 57 -11.43 25.64 -8.13
N PRO A 58 -12.19 26.60 -7.56
CA PRO A 58 -13.37 26.30 -6.76
C PRO A 58 -14.49 25.55 -7.51
N MET A 59 -14.56 25.68 -8.84
CA MET A 59 -15.59 25.04 -9.68
C MET A 59 -15.07 23.80 -10.42
N SER A 60 -13.91 23.26 -10.03
CA SER A 60 -13.31 22.14 -10.73
C SER A 60 -14.13 20.86 -10.57
N PRO A 61 -14.36 20.08 -11.66
CA PRO A 61 -15.07 18.80 -11.56
C PRO A 61 -14.40 17.87 -10.56
N VAL A 62 -15.22 17.20 -9.74
CA VAL A 62 -14.76 16.28 -8.70
C VAL A 62 -14.67 14.87 -9.26
N ARG A 63 -13.53 14.21 -9.08
CA ARG A 63 -13.31 12.82 -9.47
C ARG A 63 -13.03 11.95 -8.25
N GLU A 64 -13.54 10.73 -8.30
CA GLU A 64 -13.19 9.69 -7.34
C GLU A 64 -11.77 9.17 -7.61
N ARG A 65 -10.95 9.14 -6.56
CA ARG A 65 -9.59 8.59 -6.52
C ARG A 65 -9.48 7.59 -5.39
N GLN A 66 -8.58 6.65 -5.53
CA GLN A 66 -8.17 5.78 -4.43
C GLN A 66 -7.11 6.51 -3.58
N SER A 67 -7.15 6.24 -2.28
CA SER A 67 -6.24 6.79 -1.28
C SER A 67 -5.67 5.68 -0.44
N VAL A 68 -4.36 5.72 -0.22
CA VAL A 68 -3.64 4.89 0.74
C VAL A 68 -3.08 5.81 1.82
N GLY A 69 -3.65 5.73 3.01
CA GLY A 69 -3.09 6.35 4.21
C GLY A 69 -2.41 5.30 5.08
N ILE A 70 -1.24 5.61 5.63
CA ILE A 70 -0.51 4.72 6.54
C ILE A 70 -0.26 5.47 7.86
N TYR A 71 -0.55 4.80 8.96
CA TYR A 71 -0.09 5.14 10.30
C TYR A 71 0.81 4.00 10.80
N ALA A 72 2.03 4.32 11.22
CA ALA A 72 3.02 3.36 11.70
C ALA A 72 3.44 3.76 13.11
N ASP A 73 3.15 2.90 14.06
CA ASP A 73 3.34 3.15 15.48
C ASP A 73 4.61 2.47 16.01
N TRP A 74 5.12 2.98 17.13
CA TRP A 74 6.32 2.44 17.80
C TRP A 74 7.54 2.28 16.88
N MET A 75 7.71 3.18 15.91
CA MET A 75 8.81 3.07 14.95
C MET A 75 10.12 3.59 15.57
N PRO A 76 11.24 2.85 15.43
CA PRO A 76 12.57 3.37 15.77
C PRO A 76 12.95 4.55 14.87
N LEU A 77 13.99 5.30 15.24
CA LEU A 77 14.57 6.29 14.33
C LEU A 77 15.10 5.62 13.06
N PRO A 78 14.90 6.19 11.86
CA PRO A 78 15.40 5.62 10.61
C PRO A 78 16.91 5.31 10.63
N SER A 79 17.69 6.14 11.33
CA SER A 79 19.14 5.97 11.49
C SER A 79 19.56 4.71 12.25
N SER A 80 18.65 4.09 13.01
CA SER A 80 18.91 2.81 13.66
C SER A 80 19.08 1.64 12.67
N PHE A 81 18.72 1.85 11.40
CA PHE A 81 18.83 0.85 10.33
C PHE A 81 19.96 1.14 9.33
N GLY A 82 20.83 2.11 9.63
CA GLY A 82 21.94 2.54 8.77
C GLY A 82 21.84 4.01 8.38
N GLU A 83 22.34 4.36 7.19
CA GLU A 83 22.36 5.74 6.67
C GLU A 83 21.01 6.16 6.08
N TYR A 84 19.96 6.12 6.90
CA TYR A 84 18.62 6.58 6.55
C TYR A 84 18.16 7.68 7.50
N ASP A 85 17.32 8.59 7.00
CA ASP A 85 16.86 9.75 7.77
C ASP A 85 15.34 9.91 7.81
N ARG A 86 14.59 9.12 7.02
CA ARG A 86 13.12 9.15 7.04
C ARG A 86 12.49 7.81 6.68
N TYR A 87 11.18 7.73 6.94
CA TYR A 87 10.32 6.70 6.40
C TYR A 87 9.51 7.22 5.20
N GLU A 88 9.24 6.32 4.26
CA GLU A 88 8.33 6.53 3.15
C GLU A 88 7.27 5.44 3.12
N GLY A 89 6.04 5.84 2.86
CA GLY A 89 4.97 4.92 2.52
C GLY A 89 5.14 4.51 1.06
N PHE A 90 4.96 3.22 0.81
CA PHE A 90 5.15 2.63 -0.50
C PHE A 90 4.01 1.65 -0.78
N ALA A 91 3.20 1.96 -1.78
CA ALA A 91 2.15 1.08 -2.28
C ALA A 91 2.53 0.63 -3.70
N GLN A 92 2.40 -0.66 -4.00
CA GLN A 92 2.77 -1.19 -5.31
C GLN A 92 1.84 -2.29 -5.76
N ILE A 93 1.48 -2.26 -7.04
CA ILE A 93 1.01 -3.44 -7.76
C ILE A 93 2.24 -4.08 -8.41
N PRO A 94 2.66 -5.29 -7.97
CA PRO A 94 3.92 -5.89 -8.43
C PRO A 94 3.97 -6.04 -9.96
N GLY A 95 5.04 -5.54 -10.56
CA GLY A 95 5.23 -5.58 -12.02
C GLY A 95 4.48 -4.50 -12.83
N GLU A 96 3.68 -3.65 -12.18
CA GLU A 96 2.84 -2.67 -12.87
C GLU A 96 3.20 -1.22 -12.51
N ILE A 97 2.96 -0.83 -11.25
CA ILE A 97 3.11 0.56 -10.81
C ILE A 97 3.35 0.64 -9.31
N SER A 98 4.07 1.67 -8.87
CA SER A 98 4.27 1.99 -7.46
C SER A 98 4.00 3.45 -7.16
N TRP A 99 3.42 3.72 -6.00
CA TRP A 99 3.24 5.04 -5.42
C TRP A 99 4.11 5.15 -4.17
N ARG A 100 4.88 6.24 -4.10
CA ARG A 100 5.84 6.52 -3.03
C ARG A 100 5.52 7.88 -2.44
N PHE A 101 5.40 7.96 -1.12
CA PHE A 101 5.05 9.20 -0.43
C PHE A 101 5.81 9.32 0.89
N LYS A 102 6.13 10.56 1.26
CA LYS A 102 6.82 10.85 2.51
C LYS A 102 5.92 10.55 3.70
N MET A 103 6.49 9.97 4.74
CA MET A 103 5.89 9.92 6.06
C MET A 103 6.52 10.96 6.96
N TYR A 104 5.76 11.44 7.93
CA TYR A 104 6.19 12.45 8.90
C TYR A 104 5.99 11.90 10.31
N PRO A 105 6.87 12.25 11.25
CA PRO A 105 6.65 11.92 12.65
C PRO A 105 5.37 12.60 13.13
N VAL A 106 4.52 11.86 13.82
CA VAL A 106 3.29 12.37 14.41
C VAL A 106 3.65 13.05 15.72
N LYS A 107 3.18 14.28 15.90
CA LYS A 107 3.36 15.01 17.15
C LYS A 107 2.38 14.46 18.18
N GLU A 108 2.92 13.89 19.25
CA GLU A 108 2.15 13.43 20.40
C GLU A 108 2.18 14.50 21.50
N ASP A 109 1.07 14.67 22.22
CA ASP A 109 1.01 15.59 23.36
C ASP A 109 1.82 15.05 24.56
N ALA A 110 1.88 13.73 24.70
CA ALA A 110 2.63 13.02 25.73
C ALA A 110 3.40 11.85 25.10
N PRO A 111 4.57 12.09 24.49
CA PRO A 111 5.34 11.05 23.84
C PRO A 111 5.82 10.00 24.86
N SER A 112 5.86 8.74 24.42
CA SER A 112 6.40 7.65 25.24
C SER A 112 7.87 7.88 25.58
N TRP A 113 8.19 7.90 26.87
CA TRP A 113 9.57 8.03 27.35
C TRP A 113 10.42 6.78 27.05
N PHE A 114 9.79 5.62 26.86
CA PHE A 114 10.44 4.33 26.56
C PHE A 114 10.69 4.11 25.06
N GLY A 115 10.46 5.15 24.24
CA GLY A 115 10.80 5.16 22.82
C GLY A 115 9.67 4.71 21.89
N GLY A 116 9.98 4.81 20.59
CA GLY A 116 9.01 4.64 19.50
C GLY A 116 8.36 5.98 19.15
N THR A 117 8.53 6.43 17.91
CA THR A 117 7.81 7.62 17.40
C THR A 117 6.79 7.14 16.38
N PRO A 118 5.52 7.56 16.46
CA PRO A 118 4.57 7.27 15.40
C PRO A 118 4.87 8.08 14.15
N TRP A 119 4.61 7.50 12.97
CA TRP A 119 4.77 8.14 11.66
C TRP A 119 3.51 7.99 10.84
N ALA A 120 3.15 9.03 10.10
CA ALA A 120 1.99 9.00 9.23
C ALA A 120 2.28 9.58 7.85
N GLY A 121 1.62 9.05 6.83
CA GLY A 121 1.68 9.57 5.47
C GLY A 121 0.47 9.13 4.67
N LYS A 122 0.21 9.81 3.55
CA LYS A 122 -0.90 9.48 2.65
C LYS A 122 -0.56 9.81 1.21
N PHE A 123 -1.08 9.01 0.29
CA PHE A 123 -1.15 9.33 -1.13
C PHE A 123 -2.57 9.08 -1.64
N ASP A 124 -3.19 10.10 -2.23
CA ASP A 124 -4.64 10.12 -2.52
C ASP A 124 -5.01 10.48 -3.97
N GLU A 125 -4.04 10.29 -4.90
CA GLU A 125 -4.21 10.60 -6.33
C GLU A 125 -4.25 9.37 -7.22
N ILE A 126 -4.44 8.19 -6.62
CA ILE A 126 -4.43 6.91 -7.34
C ILE A 126 -5.69 6.82 -8.20
N SER A 127 -5.51 6.74 -9.52
CA SER A 127 -6.62 6.58 -10.48
C SER A 127 -6.99 5.12 -10.77
N LEU A 128 -6.12 4.18 -10.39
CA LEU A 128 -6.29 2.75 -10.64
C LEU A 128 -6.98 2.10 -9.44
N GLU A 129 -7.79 1.08 -9.69
CA GLU A 129 -8.31 0.22 -8.61
C GLU A 129 -7.17 -0.63 -8.04
N LEU A 130 -7.14 -0.80 -6.72
CA LEU A 130 -6.07 -1.53 -6.05
C LEU A 130 -6.46 -3.00 -5.88
N PRO A 131 -5.81 -3.95 -6.59
CA PRO A 131 -6.10 -5.38 -6.48
C PRO A 131 -5.57 -5.99 -5.15
N ALA A 132 -5.96 -7.24 -4.86
CA ALA A 132 -5.60 -7.96 -3.63
C ALA A 132 -4.10 -8.11 -3.41
N ASN A 133 -3.36 -8.29 -4.50
CA ASN A 133 -1.91 -8.43 -4.50
C ASN A 133 -1.17 -7.10 -4.35
N THR A 134 -1.89 -5.97 -4.22
CA THR A 134 -1.26 -4.68 -3.90
C THR A 134 -0.51 -4.80 -2.58
N GLN A 135 0.78 -4.52 -2.62
CA GLN A 135 1.65 -4.49 -1.45
C GLN A 135 1.64 -3.09 -0.86
N VAL A 136 1.50 -3.00 0.45
CA VAL A 136 1.60 -1.74 1.19
C VAL A 136 2.73 -1.89 2.20
N GLN A 137 3.67 -0.94 2.19
CA GLN A 137 4.91 -1.00 2.93
C GLN A 137 5.22 0.35 3.58
N VAL A 138 5.92 0.29 4.72
CA VAL A 138 6.70 1.39 5.26
C VAL A 138 8.16 1.05 5.00
N ARG A 139 8.87 1.93 4.29
CA ARG A 139 10.26 1.71 3.88
C ARG A 139 11.15 2.80 4.42
N LEU A 140 12.40 2.46 4.66
CA LEU A 140 13.45 3.44 4.94
C LEU A 140 13.75 4.26 3.69
N SER A 141 14.19 5.50 3.87
CA SER A 141 14.61 6.38 2.77
C SER A 141 15.71 7.32 3.26
N ASP A 142 16.61 7.65 2.34
CA ASP A 142 17.65 8.65 2.53
C ASP A 142 17.28 9.91 1.72
N SER A 143 17.07 11.02 2.43
CA SER A 143 16.69 12.29 1.81
C SER A 143 17.74 12.90 0.89
N LYS A 144 19.02 12.62 1.14
CA LYS A 144 20.13 13.20 0.39
C LYS A 144 20.31 12.48 -0.94
N THR A 145 20.24 11.14 -0.91
CA THR A 145 20.41 10.31 -2.12
C THR A 145 19.10 9.96 -2.82
N GLN A 146 17.95 10.23 -2.20
CA GLN A 146 16.61 9.84 -2.66
C GLN A 146 16.45 8.32 -2.86
N ARG A 147 17.35 7.54 -2.26
CA ARG A 147 17.36 6.08 -2.36
C ARG A 147 16.34 5.48 -1.41
N LEU A 148 15.47 4.64 -1.96
CA LEU A 148 14.51 3.85 -1.19
C LEU A 148 15.22 2.63 -0.60
N GLY A 149 15.18 2.53 0.73
CA GLY A 149 15.75 1.43 1.51
C GLY A 149 14.82 0.22 1.61
N PRO A 150 15.15 -0.75 2.48
CA PRO A 150 14.34 -1.95 2.69
C PRO A 150 13.01 -1.62 3.39
N ALA A 151 12.05 -2.54 3.26
CA ALA A 151 10.78 -2.48 3.98
C ALA A 151 10.99 -2.82 5.46
N VAL A 152 10.30 -2.07 6.31
CA VAL A 152 10.31 -2.20 7.77
C VAL A 152 8.98 -2.78 8.25
N LEU A 153 7.87 -2.25 7.74
CA LEU A 153 6.54 -2.84 7.90
C LEU A 153 5.97 -3.17 6.52
N GLN A 154 5.20 -4.25 6.42
CA GLN A 154 4.50 -4.60 5.18
C GLN A 154 3.25 -5.45 5.41
N ASN A 155 2.33 -5.39 4.45
CA ASN A 155 1.30 -6.40 4.21
C ASN A 155 0.77 -6.27 2.76
N THR A 156 -0.20 -7.08 2.40
CA THR A 156 -0.93 -6.98 1.13
C THR A 156 -2.42 -6.74 1.38
N LEU A 157 -3.13 -6.27 0.36
CA LEU A 157 -4.58 -6.07 0.42
C LEU A 157 -5.37 -7.40 0.39
N SER A 158 -4.73 -8.56 0.45
CA SER A 158 -5.40 -9.87 0.46
C SER A 158 -6.34 -10.06 1.65
N GLY A 159 -6.12 -9.32 2.75
CA GLY A 159 -6.99 -9.29 3.93
C GLY A 159 -8.26 -8.46 3.75
N CYS A 160 -8.33 -7.64 2.71
CA CYS A 160 -9.50 -6.82 2.37
C CYS A 160 -10.57 -7.66 1.65
N ARG A 161 -11.08 -8.75 2.21
CA ARG A 161 -12.13 -9.52 1.51
C ARG A 161 -13.50 -8.90 1.70
N SER A 162 -14.32 -8.93 0.65
CA SER A 162 -15.79 -8.80 0.71
C SER A 162 -16.42 -10.10 1.17
#